data_AF-A0A167JFM3-F1
#
_entry.id   AF-A0A167JFM3-F1
#
_cell.length_a   1.000
_cell.length_b   1.000
_cell.length_c   1.000
_cell.angle_alpha   90.00
_cell.angle_beta   90.00
_cell.angle_gamma   90.00
#
_symmetry.space_group_name_H-M   'P 1'
#
loop_
_entity.id
_entity.type
_entity.pdbx_description
1 polymer ?
#
loop_
_entity_poly.entity_id
_entity_poly.type
_entity_poly.pdbx_seq_one_letter_code
_entity_poly.pdbx_strand_id
1 'polypeptide(L)'
;MSLLLLLAASAGAITLPIPTSPPATLSAYLSPSFASFSIEFAFFPTFFGNASAPNPLSLALVQHITDRAGEPPSFRPGGITVDSSVYDPSVSGIELDESPVRPSLPSLPKVQTVLNPRQTGGIYRTTYGPVFFQSLALLDNRTQFVFDLNFGNDSLDIALSEAQAAFQAVPASQLWAFELGNEPDQYSSEQRDTSTWDAATYTTQWVNWTSSIQQSLGIDAPRFVALGAAEDPTSSALITTVDVVADGITAGNTVKAFSQHMYQYSTCDPVRDALATLPNLINHANITAYVDEWKPQIAAATSVGVPFIVGEFNSVSCSGKADVTDTFGQALWIADTMLYGASVNISKMFLHQGAVLVFQSASQANTPGFSHYDTWLPVYTSTAAAGASPSYVAFLLLAEAIGASSKSRIAPLTPPGDLEASLGAYAIWDDALNTTAPSRLVLLNMDIFNLTSPSPRPAVTVDLTPLVGSKSVTLKRMTAPGLDEKDATAVTWAGQQFANGTAVGQESVETVAAGNVSVSASEGVLVFLAGNASAAGGNGTSTSSGGSGGSGSSGGQTSGARRQASIFGWWRS
;
A
#
# COMPACT_ATOMS: atom_id res chain seq x y z
N MET A 1 17.79 52.89 -15.05
CA MET A 1 17.58 51.44 -14.96
C MET A 1 18.49 50.92 -13.86
N SER A 2 17.96 50.74 -12.66
CA SER A 2 18.69 50.14 -11.53
C SER A 2 18.54 48.62 -11.62
N LEU A 3 19.64 47.93 -11.86
CA LEU A 3 19.73 46.47 -11.85
C LEU A 3 19.73 46.04 -10.37
N LEU A 4 18.61 45.53 -9.86
CA LEU A 4 18.62 44.79 -8.59
C LEU A 4 19.23 43.41 -8.87
N LEU A 5 20.48 43.20 -8.48
CA LEU A 5 21.00 41.86 -8.25
C LEU A 5 20.27 41.28 -7.03
N LEU A 6 19.33 40.35 -7.26
CA LEU A 6 18.95 39.41 -6.21
C LEU A 6 20.14 38.46 -6.00
N LEU A 7 20.93 38.73 -4.96
CA LEU A 7 21.81 37.72 -4.39
C LEU A 7 20.93 36.63 -3.79
N ALA A 8 20.86 35.48 -4.45
CA ALA A 8 20.40 34.25 -3.82
C ALA A 8 21.38 33.94 -2.68
N ALA A 9 20.96 34.15 -1.44
CA ALA A 9 21.70 33.67 -0.29
C ALA A 9 21.76 32.15 -0.41
N SER A 10 22.94 31.57 -0.60
CA SER A 10 23.13 30.14 -0.40
C SER A 10 22.89 29.87 1.08
N ALA A 11 21.74 29.29 1.44
CA ALA A 11 21.56 28.74 2.76
C ALA A 11 22.73 27.78 3.03
N GLY A 12 23.42 27.96 4.16
CA GLY A 12 24.55 27.10 4.51
C GLY A 12 24.11 25.65 4.64
N ALA A 13 25.04 24.71 4.43
CA ALA A 13 24.76 23.30 4.67
C ALA A 13 24.34 23.08 6.13
N ILE A 14 23.26 22.33 6.35
CA ILE A 14 22.78 21.96 7.67
C ILE A 14 23.44 20.65 8.13
N THR A 15 23.50 20.43 9.43
CA THR A 15 23.87 19.13 10.00
C THR A 15 22.62 18.50 10.60
N LEU A 16 22.47 17.18 10.42
CA LEU A 16 21.42 16.40 11.07
C LEU A 16 21.97 15.75 12.35
N PRO A 17 21.16 15.59 13.41
CA PRO A 17 21.58 14.95 14.65
C PRO A 17 21.61 13.42 14.51
N ILE A 18 22.42 12.90 13.58
CA ILE A 18 22.51 11.47 13.28
C ILE A 18 23.25 10.77 14.42
N PRO A 19 22.63 9.79 15.12
CA PRO A 19 23.32 9.01 16.12
C PRO A 19 24.43 8.17 15.49
N THR A 20 25.63 8.23 16.06
CA THR A 20 26.79 7.40 15.64
C THR A 20 26.77 6.00 16.27
N SER A 21 25.70 5.67 17.00
CA SER A 21 25.39 4.34 17.55
C SER A 21 23.87 4.11 17.54
N PRO A 22 23.39 2.86 17.49
CA PRO A 22 21.96 2.55 17.55
C PRO A 22 21.28 3.20 18.77
N PRO A 23 20.31 4.14 18.58
CA PRO A 23 19.62 4.77 19.70
C PRO A 23 18.64 3.79 20.38
N ALA A 24 18.24 4.08 21.62
CA ALA A 24 17.21 3.29 22.32
C ALA A 24 15.82 3.38 21.66
N THR A 25 15.59 4.41 20.84
CA THR A 25 14.36 4.66 20.09
C THR A 25 14.32 3.97 18.73
N LEU A 26 15.29 3.09 18.44
CA LEU A 26 15.37 2.39 17.18
C LEU A 26 14.19 1.42 17.02
N SER A 27 13.60 1.36 15.83
CA SER A 27 12.48 0.46 15.55
C SER A 27 12.83 -1.01 15.77
N ALA A 28 11.79 -1.85 15.81
CA ALA A 28 11.91 -3.28 15.57
C ALA A 28 12.52 -3.55 14.18
N TYR A 29 13.04 -4.76 13.98
CA TYR A 29 13.55 -5.18 12.69
C TYR A 29 12.46 -5.14 11.63
N LEU A 30 12.78 -4.50 10.51
CA LEU A 30 11.89 -4.36 9.38
C LEU A 30 11.97 -5.60 8.48
N SER A 31 10.81 -6.11 8.11
CA SER A 31 10.71 -7.07 7.02
C SER A 31 11.00 -6.38 5.68
N PRO A 32 11.71 -7.04 4.74
CA PRO A 32 11.85 -6.50 3.39
C PRO A 32 10.51 -6.28 2.67
N SER A 33 9.46 -7.00 3.07
CA SER A 33 8.08 -6.83 2.59
C SER A 33 7.25 -5.87 3.47
N PHE A 34 7.87 -4.97 4.24
CA PHE A 34 7.17 -3.98 5.08
C PHE A 34 6.18 -3.13 4.26
N ALA A 35 6.62 -2.60 3.12
CA ALA A 35 5.77 -1.92 2.15
C ALA A 35 5.03 -2.96 1.31
N SER A 36 3.71 -3.03 1.47
CA SER A 36 2.84 -4.04 0.88
C SER A 36 1.58 -3.38 0.28
N PHE A 37 0.70 -4.17 -0.35
CA PHE A 37 -0.48 -3.64 -1.04
C PHE A 37 -1.78 -4.24 -0.51
N SER A 38 -2.75 -3.38 -0.19
CA SER A 38 -4.15 -3.80 -0.05
C SER A 38 -4.81 -3.64 -1.42
N ILE A 39 -5.61 -4.60 -1.84
CA ILE A 39 -6.33 -4.53 -3.12
C ILE A 39 -7.77 -4.95 -2.86
N GLU A 40 -8.72 -4.15 -3.32
CA GLU A 40 -10.13 -4.53 -3.27
C GLU A 40 -10.36 -5.94 -3.82
N PHE A 41 -11.01 -6.78 -3.02
CA PHE A 41 -11.17 -8.22 -3.26
C PHE A 41 -11.77 -8.48 -4.64
N ALA A 42 -12.82 -7.73 -4.99
CA ALA A 42 -13.49 -7.81 -6.29
C ALA A 42 -12.58 -7.49 -7.48
N PHE A 43 -11.52 -6.70 -7.30
CA PHE A 43 -10.63 -6.25 -8.37
C PHE A 43 -9.31 -6.99 -8.42
N PHE A 44 -9.01 -7.87 -7.47
CA PHE A 44 -7.76 -8.64 -7.47
C PHE A 44 -7.50 -9.37 -8.81
N PRO A 45 -8.49 -10.06 -9.42
CA PRO A 45 -8.30 -10.69 -10.73
C PRO A 45 -8.11 -9.69 -11.88
N THR A 46 -8.61 -8.46 -11.75
CA THR A 46 -8.36 -7.39 -12.74
C THR A 46 -6.93 -6.88 -12.65
N PHE A 47 -6.39 -6.81 -11.44
CA PHE A 47 -5.01 -6.41 -11.22
C PHE A 47 -4.02 -7.42 -11.79
N PHE A 48 -4.17 -8.72 -11.49
CA PHE A 48 -3.16 -9.71 -11.85
C PHE A 48 -3.53 -10.63 -13.02
N GLY A 49 -4.81 -10.68 -13.42
CA GLY A 49 -5.29 -11.66 -14.39
C GLY A 49 -5.38 -13.07 -13.79
N ASN A 50 -5.25 -14.09 -14.62
CA ASN A 50 -5.25 -15.51 -14.20
C ASN A 50 -4.22 -16.31 -15.00
N ALA A 51 -4.10 -17.62 -14.74
CA ALA A 51 -3.10 -18.47 -15.39
C ALA A 51 -3.17 -18.48 -16.94
N SER A 52 -4.35 -18.24 -17.52
CA SER A 52 -4.53 -18.19 -18.99
C SER A 52 -4.31 -16.79 -19.59
N ALA A 53 -4.44 -15.74 -18.78
CA ALA A 53 -4.29 -14.35 -19.18
C ALA A 53 -3.69 -13.53 -18.02
N PRO A 54 -2.40 -13.73 -17.70
CA PRO A 54 -1.74 -12.96 -16.66
C PRO A 54 -1.60 -11.50 -17.08
N ASN A 55 -1.61 -10.58 -16.12
CA ASN A 55 -1.35 -9.16 -16.36
C ASN A 55 0.16 -8.86 -16.32
N PRO A 56 0.84 -8.71 -17.49
CA PRO A 56 2.27 -8.51 -17.51
C PRO A 56 2.71 -7.18 -16.89
N LEU A 57 1.87 -6.15 -16.94
CA LEU A 57 2.19 -4.83 -16.36
C LEU A 57 2.34 -4.96 -14.85
N SER A 58 1.32 -5.47 -14.17
CA SER A 58 1.31 -5.58 -12.71
C SER A 58 2.37 -6.54 -12.20
N LEU A 59 2.58 -7.67 -12.88
CA LEU A 59 3.64 -8.61 -12.53
C LEU A 59 5.04 -7.98 -12.68
N ALA A 60 5.28 -7.22 -13.75
CA ALA A 60 6.56 -6.55 -13.95
C ALA A 60 6.82 -5.46 -12.88
N LEU A 61 5.80 -4.66 -12.55
CA LEU A 61 5.91 -3.64 -11.51
C LEU A 61 6.20 -4.24 -10.13
N VAL A 62 5.55 -5.35 -9.78
CA VAL A 62 5.83 -6.09 -8.53
C VAL A 62 7.24 -6.70 -8.56
N GLN A 63 7.70 -7.19 -9.72
CA GLN A 63 9.05 -7.74 -9.86
C GLN A 63 10.13 -6.69 -9.60
N HIS A 64 10.00 -5.47 -10.13
CA HIS A 64 10.97 -4.40 -9.87
C HIS A 64 11.11 -4.02 -8.40
N ILE A 65 10.02 -4.13 -7.63
CA ILE A 65 10.03 -3.95 -6.16
C ILE A 65 10.77 -5.14 -5.53
N THR A 66 10.41 -6.36 -5.93
CA THR A 66 11.00 -7.61 -5.44
C THR A 66 12.51 -7.68 -5.64
N ASP A 67 13.00 -7.26 -6.81
CA ASP A 67 14.42 -7.28 -7.15
C ASP A 67 15.25 -6.35 -6.25
N ARG A 68 14.64 -5.28 -5.73
CA ARG A 68 15.28 -4.28 -4.86
C ARG A 68 15.14 -4.60 -3.37
N ALA A 69 13.95 -5.04 -2.97
CA ALA A 69 13.66 -5.43 -1.60
C ALA A 69 14.27 -6.79 -1.25
N GLY A 70 14.50 -7.67 -2.23
CA GLY A 70 14.94 -9.06 -2.02
C GLY A 70 13.81 -10.02 -1.64
N GLU A 71 12.62 -9.51 -1.32
CA GLU A 71 11.39 -10.25 -1.05
C GLU A 71 10.22 -9.55 -1.76
N PRO A 72 9.23 -10.29 -2.29
CA PRO A 72 8.05 -9.66 -2.87
C PRO A 72 7.21 -8.94 -1.80
N PRO A 73 6.48 -7.88 -2.17
CA PRO A 73 5.46 -7.31 -1.28
C PRO A 73 4.43 -8.38 -0.90
N SER A 74 3.82 -8.21 0.27
CA SER A 74 2.64 -8.96 0.67
C SER A 74 1.39 -8.30 0.09
N PHE A 75 0.30 -9.07 -0.01
CA PHE A 75 -0.97 -8.58 -0.50
C PHE A 75 -2.10 -8.87 0.49
N ARG A 76 -3.02 -7.92 0.64
CA ARG A 76 -4.27 -8.07 1.37
C ARG A 76 -5.44 -7.91 0.40
N PRO A 77 -5.97 -9.00 -0.20
CA PRO A 77 -7.23 -8.96 -0.93
C PRO A 77 -8.36 -8.75 0.06
N GLY A 78 -8.96 -7.56 0.07
CA GLY A 78 -9.86 -7.12 1.13
C GLY A 78 -10.74 -5.95 0.70
N GLY A 79 -10.85 -4.92 1.54
CA GLY A 79 -11.65 -3.75 1.26
C GLY A 79 -13.14 -4.01 1.39
N ILE A 80 -13.97 -3.03 1.07
CA ILE A 80 -15.42 -3.09 1.35
C ILE A 80 -16.12 -4.23 0.58
N THR A 81 -15.53 -4.69 -0.53
CA THR A 81 -16.13 -5.75 -1.35
C THR A 81 -16.11 -7.12 -0.69
N VAL A 82 -15.27 -7.35 0.33
CA VAL A 82 -15.20 -8.63 1.05
C VAL A 82 -16.42 -8.89 1.93
N ASP A 83 -17.02 -7.87 2.52
CA ASP A 83 -18.21 -8.07 3.39
C ASP A 83 -19.49 -8.37 2.61
N SER A 84 -19.37 -8.43 1.28
CA SER A 84 -20.38 -8.93 0.36
C SER A 84 -19.94 -10.18 -0.41
N SER A 85 -18.80 -10.78 -0.05
CA SER A 85 -18.25 -11.93 -0.76
C SER A 85 -18.92 -13.24 -0.38
N VAL A 86 -19.01 -14.16 -1.34
CA VAL A 86 -19.43 -15.55 -1.12
C VAL A 86 -18.58 -16.46 -2.00
N TYR A 87 -17.98 -17.49 -1.42
CA TYR A 87 -17.36 -18.56 -2.21
C TYR A 87 -18.41 -19.54 -2.77
N ASP A 88 -18.38 -19.77 -4.08
CA ASP A 88 -19.18 -20.78 -4.77
C ASP A 88 -18.28 -21.60 -5.72
N PRO A 89 -18.07 -22.90 -5.47
CA PRO A 89 -17.22 -23.74 -6.31
C PRO A 89 -17.78 -23.96 -7.73
N SER A 90 -19.05 -23.64 -7.97
CA SER A 90 -19.68 -23.72 -9.30
C SER A 90 -19.43 -22.47 -10.16
N VAL A 91 -19.07 -21.35 -9.53
CA VAL A 91 -18.60 -20.15 -10.23
C VAL A 91 -17.15 -20.37 -10.63
N SER A 92 -16.84 -20.16 -11.90
CA SER A 92 -15.48 -20.44 -12.38
C SER A 92 -14.47 -19.43 -11.85
N GLY A 93 -14.76 -18.13 -11.95
CA GLY A 93 -13.87 -17.03 -11.56
C GLY A 93 -14.50 -16.10 -10.54
N ILE A 94 -14.85 -14.89 -10.98
CA ILE A 94 -15.52 -13.90 -10.14
C ILE A 94 -16.74 -13.35 -10.87
N GLU A 95 -17.85 -13.23 -10.16
CA GLU A 95 -19.12 -12.67 -10.61
C GLU A 95 -19.49 -11.51 -9.68
N LEU A 96 -19.71 -10.34 -10.27
CA LEU A 96 -20.04 -9.10 -9.54
C LEU A 96 -21.50 -8.76 -9.82
N ASP A 97 -22.31 -8.72 -8.78
CA ASP A 97 -23.67 -8.23 -8.86
C ASP A 97 -23.71 -6.75 -8.47
N GLU A 98 -24.28 -5.94 -9.35
CA GLU A 98 -24.34 -4.49 -9.20
C GLU A 98 -25.78 -3.97 -9.18
N SER A 99 -26.03 -2.88 -8.46
CA SER A 99 -27.36 -2.25 -8.40
C SER A 99 -27.25 -0.74 -8.29
N PRO A 100 -28.07 0.06 -9.01
CA PRO A 100 -28.10 1.53 -8.91
C PRO A 100 -28.68 2.03 -7.58
N VAL A 101 -29.21 1.13 -6.75
CA VAL A 101 -29.67 1.39 -5.38
C VAL A 101 -29.15 0.27 -4.49
N ARG A 102 -28.61 0.58 -3.29
CA ARG A 102 -28.22 -0.46 -2.31
C ARG A 102 -29.46 -1.30 -1.96
N PRO A 103 -29.51 -2.60 -2.32
CA PRO A 103 -30.65 -3.44 -1.97
C PRO A 103 -30.62 -3.72 -0.46
N SER A 104 -31.75 -3.66 0.24
CA SER A 104 -31.81 -4.06 1.64
C SER A 104 -31.49 -5.55 1.79
N LEU A 105 -30.52 -5.88 2.66
CA LEU A 105 -29.99 -7.23 2.89
C LEU A 105 -31.04 -8.36 3.06
N PRO A 106 -32.19 -8.17 3.75
CA PRO A 106 -33.17 -9.25 3.92
C PRO A 106 -34.01 -9.58 2.67
N SER A 107 -33.82 -8.88 1.55
CA SER A 107 -34.68 -9.00 0.36
C SER A 107 -34.12 -9.86 -0.77
N LEU A 108 -32.94 -10.47 -0.62
CA LEU A 108 -32.27 -11.15 -1.72
C LEU A 108 -32.75 -12.62 -1.86
N PRO A 109 -33.37 -13.01 -3.00
CA PRO A 109 -33.55 -14.43 -3.32
C PRO A 109 -32.17 -15.08 -3.54
N LYS A 110 -31.99 -16.29 -3.01
CA LYS A 110 -30.90 -17.18 -3.42
C LYS A 110 -31.13 -17.53 -4.90
N VAL A 111 -30.24 -17.05 -5.78
CA VAL A 111 -30.19 -17.31 -7.23
C VAL A 111 -31.34 -16.70 -8.06
N GLN A 112 -31.01 -15.72 -8.91
CA GLN A 112 -31.21 -15.76 -10.37
C GLN A 112 -31.21 -14.35 -11.03
N THR A 113 -30.06 -14.01 -11.63
CA THR A 113 -29.79 -13.32 -12.91
C THR A 113 -30.54 -12.05 -13.38
N VAL A 114 -29.70 -11.19 -13.97
CA VAL A 114 -29.91 -10.16 -15.01
C VAL A 114 -30.32 -8.77 -14.50
N LEU A 115 -29.35 -7.86 -14.44
CA LEU A 115 -29.62 -6.43 -14.48
C LEU A 115 -29.09 -5.78 -15.76
N ASN A 116 -29.89 -4.84 -16.21
CA ASN A 116 -29.98 -4.18 -17.50
C ASN A 116 -28.71 -3.35 -17.80
N PRO A 117 -28.09 -3.44 -19.00
CA PRO A 117 -26.85 -2.73 -19.35
C PRO A 117 -26.99 -1.20 -19.51
N ARG A 118 -28.04 -0.58 -18.95
CA ARG A 118 -28.33 0.86 -19.05
C ARG A 118 -28.55 1.55 -17.70
N GLN A 119 -28.43 0.85 -16.57
CA GLN A 119 -28.49 1.45 -15.23
C GLN A 119 -27.38 0.85 -14.37
N THR A 120 -26.26 1.55 -14.32
CA THR A 120 -25.01 1.19 -13.65
C THR A 120 -25.07 1.54 -12.16
N GLY A 121 -24.50 0.71 -11.27
CA GLY A 121 -24.56 0.94 -9.82
C GLY A 121 -23.42 0.27 -9.05
N GLY A 122 -23.52 0.22 -7.72
CA GLY A 122 -22.44 -0.30 -6.86
C GLY A 122 -22.44 -1.81 -6.76
N ILE A 123 -21.25 -2.40 -6.60
CA ILE A 123 -21.10 -3.83 -6.28
C ILE A 123 -21.75 -4.05 -4.91
N TYR A 124 -22.77 -4.91 -4.87
CA TYR A 124 -23.44 -5.27 -3.62
C TYR A 124 -23.27 -6.75 -3.26
N ARG A 125 -22.73 -7.56 -4.19
CA ARG A 125 -22.31 -8.94 -3.94
C ARG A 125 -21.14 -9.33 -4.85
N THR A 126 -20.19 -10.04 -4.26
CA THR A 126 -19.03 -10.61 -4.94
C THR A 126 -19.05 -12.13 -4.82
N THR A 127 -19.43 -12.87 -5.86
CA THR A 127 -19.33 -14.34 -5.83
C THR A 127 -18.04 -14.77 -6.50
N TYR A 128 -17.24 -15.60 -5.84
CA TYR A 128 -15.98 -16.07 -6.41
C TYR A 128 -15.82 -17.58 -6.27
N GLY A 129 -15.05 -18.18 -7.17
CA GLY A 129 -14.75 -19.60 -7.18
C GLY A 129 -13.30 -19.90 -7.51
N PRO A 130 -12.97 -21.15 -7.90
CA PRO A 130 -11.58 -21.64 -7.89
C PRO A 130 -10.58 -20.86 -8.76
N VAL A 131 -11.00 -20.24 -9.87
CA VAL A 131 -10.09 -19.46 -10.73
C VAL A 131 -9.60 -18.18 -10.04
N PHE A 132 -10.30 -17.65 -9.04
CA PHE A 132 -9.79 -16.51 -8.25
C PHE A 132 -8.40 -16.80 -7.67
N PHE A 133 -8.20 -18.00 -7.13
CA PHE A 133 -6.92 -18.40 -6.55
C PHE A 133 -5.80 -18.53 -7.59
N GLN A 134 -6.12 -18.64 -8.89
CA GLN A 134 -5.10 -18.59 -9.94
C GLN A 134 -4.45 -17.21 -10.02
N SER A 135 -5.18 -16.13 -9.70
CA SER A 135 -4.60 -14.78 -9.64
C SER A 135 -3.55 -14.68 -8.53
N LEU A 136 -3.81 -15.29 -7.37
CA LEU A 136 -2.83 -15.36 -6.27
C LEU A 136 -1.61 -16.19 -6.67
N ALA A 137 -1.84 -17.30 -7.37
CA ALA A 137 -0.78 -18.22 -7.82
C ALA A 137 0.15 -17.65 -8.90
N LEU A 138 -0.17 -16.51 -9.51
CA LEU A 138 0.71 -15.80 -10.45
C LEU A 138 1.87 -15.07 -9.74
N LEU A 139 1.71 -14.78 -8.45
CA LEU A 139 2.70 -14.05 -7.66
C LEU A 139 3.84 -14.97 -7.20
N ASP A 140 4.98 -14.36 -6.87
CA ASP A 140 6.17 -15.07 -6.37
C ASP A 140 5.80 -16.00 -5.19
N ASN A 141 6.39 -17.19 -5.13
CA ASN A 141 6.04 -18.19 -4.11
C ASN A 141 6.40 -17.78 -2.67
N ARG A 142 7.15 -16.68 -2.50
CA ARG A 142 7.45 -16.03 -1.21
C ARG A 142 6.41 -14.97 -0.84
N THR A 143 5.53 -14.57 -1.76
CA THR A 143 4.46 -13.60 -1.49
C THR A 143 3.55 -14.12 -0.38
N GLN A 144 3.34 -13.27 0.62
CA GLN A 144 2.42 -13.54 1.72
C GLN A 144 1.07 -12.84 1.50
N PHE A 145 0.00 -13.50 1.92
CA PHE A 145 -1.37 -13.01 1.85
C PHE A 145 -1.98 -12.87 3.25
N VAL A 146 -2.60 -11.72 3.50
CA VAL A 146 -3.68 -11.56 4.48
C VAL A 146 -4.96 -11.76 3.67
N PHE A 147 -5.63 -12.90 3.79
CA PHE A 147 -6.81 -13.20 2.99
C PHE A 147 -8.07 -12.86 3.79
N ASP A 148 -8.81 -11.84 3.37
CA ASP A 148 -10.00 -11.39 4.09
C ASP A 148 -11.17 -12.37 3.88
N LEU A 149 -12.03 -12.44 4.89
CA LEU A 149 -13.22 -13.28 4.94
C LEU A 149 -14.46 -12.41 5.22
N ASN A 150 -15.61 -12.78 4.67
CA ASN A 150 -16.85 -12.05 4.88
C ASN A 150 -17.31 -12.13 6.34
N PHE A 151 -17.35 -11.00 7.02
CA PHE A 151 -17.93 -10.87 8.36
C PHE A 151 -19.23 -10.06 8.36
N GLY A 152 -19.36 -9.11 7.42
CA GLY A 152 -20.48 -8.19 7.30
C GLY A 152 -21.82 -8.86 7.05
N ASN A 153 -21.85 -10.03 6.40
CA ASN A 153 -23.09 -10.77 6.15
C ASN A 153 -23.63 -11.55 7.37
N ASP A 154 -22.96 -11.42 8.53
CA ASP A 154 -23.34 -12.01 9.82
C ASP A 154 -23.59 -13.54 9.76
N SER A 155 -22.81 -14.24 8.94
CA SER A 155 -22.88 -15.69 8.77
C SER A 155 -21.52 -16.36 8.92
N LEU A 156 -21.33 -17.07 10.05
CA LEU A 156 -20.13 -17.89 10.28
C LEU A 156 -19.96 -18.96 9.18
N ASP A 157 -21.05 -19.51 8.65
CA ASP A 157 -21.00 -20.52 7.58
C ASP A 157 -20.36 -19.98 6.30
N ILE A 158 -20.62 -18.71 5.96
CA ILE A 158 -19.99 -18.06 4.80
C ILE A 158 -18.51 -17.86 5.05
N ALA A 159 -18.14 -17.23 6.16
CA ALA A 159 -16.73 -17.01 6.54
C ALA A 159 -15.94 -18.34 6.59
N LEU A 160 -16.54 -19.39 7.16
CA LEU A 160 -15.93 -20.71 7.24
C LEU A 160 -15.75 -21.35 5.86
N SER A 161 -16.75 -21.23 4.97
CA SER A 161 -16.66 -21.78 3.61
C SER A 161 -15.56 -21.10 2.79
N GLU A 162 -15.43 -19.79 2.91
CA GLU A 162 -14.36 -18.99 2.29
C GLU A 162 -12.99 -19.36 2.86
N ALA A 163 -12.89 -19.47 4.19
CA ALA A 163 -11.66 -19.87 4.86
C ALA A 163 -11.22 -21.29 4.44
N GLN A 164 -12.16 -22.23 4.32
CA GLN A 164 -11.89 -23.59 3.81
C GLN A 164 -11.38 -23.57 2.37
N ALA A 165 -11.99 -22.78 1.49
CA ALA A 165 -11.56 -22.66 0.11
C ALA A 165 -10.15 -22.08 0.00
N ALA A 166 -9.88 -20.97 0.69
CA ALA A 166 -8.57 -20.33 0.71
C ALA A 166 -7.50 -21.22 1.36
N PHE A 167 -7.81 -21.91 2.47
CA PHE A 167 -6.89 -22.84 3.13
C PHE A 167 -6.52 -24.04 2.25
N GLN A 168 -7.43 -24.49 1.39
CA GLN A 168 -7.16 -25.57 0.43
C GLN A 168 -6.38 -25.09 -0.80
N ALA A 169 -6.66 -23.88 -1.29
CA ALA A 169 -6.13 -23.40 -2.56
C ALA A 169 -4.81 -22.62 -2.44
N VAL A 170 -4.60 -21.90 -1.34
CA VAL A 170 -3.40 -21.06 -1.13
C VAL A 170 -2.33 -21.87 -0.39
N PRO A 171 -1.09 -21.94 -0.90
CA PRO A 171 -0.01 -22.64 -0.20
C PRO A 171 0.17 -22.11 1.23
N ALA A 172 0.40 -23.02 2.19
CA ALA A 172 0.54 -22.67 3.61
C ALA A 172 1.69 -21.69 3.90
N SER A 173 2.71 -21.65 3.03
CA SER A 173 3.83 -20.69 3.08
C SER A 173 3.44 -19.29 2.62
N GLN A 174 2.38 -19.16 1.82
CA GLN A 174 1.88 -17.89 1.28
C GLN A 174 0.67 -17.37 2.07
N LEU A 175 -0.18 -18.23 2.62
CA LEU A 175 -1.29 -17.79 3.48
C LEU A 175 -0.76 -17.37 4.86
N TRP A 176 -0.44 -16.10 5.06
CA TRP A 176 0.11 -15.58 6.31
C TRP A 176 -0.96 -15.48 7.40
N ALA A 177 -2.12 -14.93 7.07
CA ALA A 177 -3.26 -14.82 7.97
C ALA A 177 -4.58 -14.75 7.19
N PHE A 178 -5.68 -15.01 7.88
CA PHE A 178 -7.00 -14.52 7.51
C PHE A 178 -7.25 -13.16 8.18
N GLU A 179 -8.07 -12.31 7.60
CA GLU A 179 -8.67 -11.16 8.28
C GLU A 179 -10.19 -11.34 8.24
N LEU A 180 -10.90 -10.99 9.32
CA LEU A 180 -12.34 -11.23 9.42
C LEU A 180 -13.10 -9.92 9.31
N GLY A 181 -13.65 -9.67 8.12
CA GLY A 181 -14.38 -8.46 7.77
C GLY A 181 -13.50 -7.31 7.33
N ASN A 182 -14.16 -6.22 6.95
CA ASN A 182 -13.52 -4.95 6.62
C ASN A 182 -14.29 -3.80 7.29
N GLU A 183 -13.60 -2.97 8.06
CA GLU A 183 -14.17 -1.78 8.72
C GLU A 183 -15.42 -2.08 9.57
N PRO A 184 -15.33 -3.03 10.53
CA PRO A 184 -16.45 -3.43 11.37
C PRO A 184 -17.01 -2.27 12.22
N ASP A 185 -16.20 -1.25 12.49
CA ASP A 185 -16.59 -0.01 13.14
C ASP A 185 -17.54 0.86 12.30
N GLN A 186 -17.63 0.62 10.99
CA GLN A 186 -18.56 1.30 10.08
C GLN A 186 -19.79 0.46 9.68
N TYR A 187 -20.01 -0.69 10.32
CA TYR A 187 -21.15 -1.55 9.99
C TYR A 187 -22.49 -0.87 10.18
N SER A 188 -23.33 -0.95 9.13
CA SER A 188 -24.67 -0.37 9.16
C SER A 188 -25.67 -1.28 9.87
N SER A 189 -26.90 -0.78 10.07
CA SER A 189 -28.02 -1.56 10.62
C SER A 189 -28.42 -2.79 9.78
N GLU A 190 -27.89 -2.91 8.55
CA GLU A 190 -28.06 -4.08 7.70
C GLU A 190 -27.08 -5.20 8.06
N GLN A 191 -25.91 -4.85 8.61
CA GLN A 191 -24.85 -5.79 8.97
C GLN A 191 -24.93 -6.17 10.45
N ARG A 192 -25.22 -5.22 11.34
CA ARG A 192 -25.30 -5.44 12.80
C ARG A 192 -26.37 -4.57 13.46
N ASP A 193 -26.80 -4.93 14.67
CA ASP A 193 -27.62 -4.05 15.49
C ASP A 193 -26.77 -2.91 16.06
N THR A 194 -26.82 -1.75 15.41
CA THR A 194 -26.03 -0.56 15.77
C THR A 194 -26.36 0.01 17.16
N SER A 195 -27.43 -0.45 17.83
CA SER A 195 -27.74 -0.06 19.21
C SER A 195 -26.94 -0.83 20.26
N THR A 196 -26.33 -1.96 19.86
CA THR A 196 -25.53 -2.84 20.73
C THR A 196 -24.13 -3.09 20.19
N TRP A 197 -23.86 -2.71 18.94
CA TRP A 197 -22.55 -2.88 18.32
C TRP A 197 -21.51 -1.91 18.90
N ASP A 198 -20.51 -2.47 19.57
CA ASP A 198 -19.39 -1.77 20.22
C ASP A 198 -18.15 -2.68 20.25
N ALA A 199 -17.02 -2.19 20.78
CA ALA A 199 -15.77 -2.95 20.89
C ALA A 199 -15.91 -4.28 21.64
N ALA A 200 -16.72 -4.33 22.71
CA ALA A 200 -16.90 -5.54 23.52
C ALA A 200 -17.73 -6.60 22.78
N THR A 201 -18.78 -6.17 22.10
CA THR A 201 -19.64 -7.04 21.28
C THR A 201 -18.88 -7.55 20.06
N TYR A 202 -18.13 -6.68 19.37
CA TYR A 202 -17.20 -7.05 18.31
C TYR A 202 -16.20 -8.10 18.79
N THR A 203 -15.52 -7.84 19.91
CA THR A 203 -14.49 -8.74 20.48
C THR A 203 -15.08 -10.12 20.77
N THR A 204 -16.25 -10.17 21.40
CA THR A 204 -16.94 -11.43 21.72
C THR A 204 -17.27 -12.22 20.46
N GLN A 205 -17.83 -11.57 19.44
CA GLN A 205 -18.19 -12.23 18.18
C GLN A 205 -16.93 -12.70 17.42
N TRP A 206 -15.93 -11.83 17.31
CA TRP A 206 -14.68 -12.10 16.61
C TRP A 206 -13.92 -13.28 17.22
N VAL A 207 -13.79 -13.33 18.56
CA VAL A 207 -13.12 -14.45 19.26
C VAL A 207 -13.87 -15.76 19.01
N ASN A 208 -15.20 -15.76 19.08
CA ASN A 208 -16.01 -16.96 18.83
C ASN A 208 -15.81 -17.49 17.40
N TRP A 209 -15.92 -16.60 16.39
CA TRP A 209 -15.81 -16.98 14.99
C TRP A 209 -14.40 -17.46 14.64
N THR A 210 -13.37 -16.70 15.01
CA THR A 210 -11.99 -17.08 14.69
C THR A 210 -11.58 -18.37 15.39
N SER A 211 -12.03 -18.60 16.63
CA SER A 211 -11.79 -19.88 17.33
C SER A 211 -12.48 -21.04 16.61
N SER A 212 -13.72 -20.85 16.15
CA SER A 212 -14.49 -21.87 15.42
C SER A 212 -13.87 -22.21 14.07
N ILE A 213 -13.43 -21.19 13.31
CA ILE A 213 -12.74 -21.39 12.02
C ILE A 213 -11.39 -22.07 12.24
N GLN A 214 -10.59 -21.60 13.20
CA GLN A 214 -9.30 -22.18 13.55
C GLN A 214 -9.43 -23.69 13.90
N GLN A 215 -10.41 -24.02 14.76
CA GLN A 215 -10.71 -25.40 15.13
C GLN A 215 -11.15 -26.24 13.92
N SER A 216 -12.03 -25.70 13.07
CA SER A 216 -12.56 -26.41 11.91
C SER A 216 -11.49 -26.71 10.85
N LEU A 217 -10.50 -25.83 10.72
CA LEU A 217 -9.37 -26.00 9.80
C LEU A 217 -8.19 -26.78 10.41
N GLY A 218 -8.24 -27.11 11.70
CA GLY A 218 -7.13 -27.78 12.40
C GLY A 218 -5.86 -26.92 12.45
N ILE A 219 -6.02 -25.61 12.63
CA ILE A 219 -4.91 -24.66 12.75
C ILE A 219 -4.52 -24.54 14.24
N ASP A 220 -3.28 -24.89 14.57
CA ASP A 220 -2.80 -24.94 15.96
C ASP A 220 -2.01 -23.70 16.40
N ALA A 221 -1.96 -22.65 15.57
CA ALA A 221 -1.22 -21.43 15.85
C ALA A 221 -1.98 -20.19 15.35
N PRO A 222 -1.83 -19.02 16.01
CA PRO A 222 -2.54 -17.81 15.63
C PRO A 222 -2.44 -17.51 14.13
N ARG A 223 -3.59 -17.24 13.51
CA ARG A 223 -3.72 -17.10 12.05
C ARG A 223 -4.67 -15.98 11.63
N PHE A 224 -5.13 -15.13 12.55
CA PHE A 224 -6.10 -14.09 12.25
C PHE A 224 -5.55 -12.70 12.51
N VAL A 225 -5.75 -11.79 11.57
CA VAL A 225 -5.63 -10.35 11.79
C VAL A 225 -6.96 -9.85 12.38
N ALA A 226 -6.86 -9.08 13.45
CA ALA A 226 -8.02 -8.50 14.13
C ALA A 226 -8.25 -7.04 13.70
N LEU A 227 -9.50 -6.59 13.86
CA LEU A 227 -10.05 -5.27 13.57
C LEU A 227 -10.26 -4.97 12.08
N GLY A 228 -9.22 -4.54 11.35
CA GLY A 228 -9.41 -3.89 10.05
C GLY A 228 -10.30 -2.64 10.17
N ALA A 229 -10.19 -1.91 11.29
CA ALA A 229 -11.07 -0.78 11.62
C ALA A 229 -10.70 0.49 10.85
N ALA A 230 -11.71 1.27 10.42
CA ALA A 230 -11.58 2.43 9.56
C ALA A 230 -11.27 3.74 10.29
N GLU A 231 -11.87 3.91 11.47
CA GLU A 231 -11.91 5.18 12.17
C GLU A 231 -10.54 5.52 12.74
N ASP A 232 -10.14 6.78 12.56
CA ASP A 232 -8.96 7.32 13.24
C ASP A 232 -9.14 7.08 14.77
N PRO A 233 -8.11 6.59 15.48
CA PRO A 233 -8.21 6.05 16.85
C PRO A 233 -8.33 7.13 17.93
N THR A 234 -9.25 8.06 17.72
CA THR A 234 -9.63 9.14 18.63
C THR A 234 -10.56 8.61 19.73
N SER A 235 -10.86 9.45 20.73
CA SER A 235 -11.76 9.07 21.83
C SER A 235 -13.20 8.78 21.42
N SER A 236 -13.59 9.08 20.18
CA SER A 236 -14.92 8.78 19.63
C SER A 236 -14.95 7.53 18.76
N ALA A 237 -13.80 6.90 18.51
CA ALA A 237 -13.74 5.70 17.67
C ALA A 237 -14.53 4.55 18.32
N LEU A 238 -15.33 3.84 17.52
CA LEU A 238 -16.21 2.78 18.01
C LEU A 238 -15.45 1.53 18.46
N ILE A 239 -14.38 1.19 17.74
CA ILE A 239 -13.56 -0.01 17.97
C ILE A 239 -12.10 0.35 17.80
N THR A 240 -11.31 0.27 18.87
CA THR A 240 -9.86 0.46 18.82
C THR A 240 -9.08 -0.76 19.30
N THR A 241 -7.78 -0.81 19.00
CA THR A 241 -6.91 -1.90 19.49
C THR A 241 -6.82 -1.87 21.02
N VAL A 242 -6.77 -0.67 21.62
CA VAL A 242 -6.81 -0.49 23.07
C VAL A 242 -8.04 -1.17 23.68
N ASP A 243 -9.22 -0.91 23.11
CA ASP A 243 -10.49 -1.43 23.64
C ASP A 243 -10.56 -2.96 23.51
N VAL A 244 -10.30 -3.50 22.32
CA VAL A 244 -10.43 -4.96 22.12
C VAL A 244 -9.39 -5.77 22.90
N VAL A 245 -8.21 -5.19 23.16
CA VAL A 245 -7.20 -5.79 24.04
C VAL A 245 -7.74 -5.84 25.48
N ALA A 246 -8.37 -4.76 25.95
CA ALA A 246 -9.00 -4.73 27.27
C ALA A 246 -10.19 -5.70 27.38
N ASP A 247 -10.95 -5.88 26.29
CA ASP A 247 -12.09 -6.79 26.20
C ASP A 247 -11.68 -8.27 26.02
N GLY A 248 -10.38 -8.56 25.90
CA GLY A 248 -9.86 -9.92 25.91
C GLY A 248 -9.86 -10.62 24.55
N ILE A 249 -9.68 -9.87 23.45
CA ILE A 249 -9.64 -10.44 22.08
C ILE A 249 -8.59 -11.54 21.87
N THR A 250 -7.54 -11.57 22.71
CA THR A 250 -6.50 -12.61 22.65
C THR A 250 -6.88 -13.92 23.34
N ALA A 251 -8.04 -14.01 24.01
CA ALA A 251 -8.46 -15.18 24.78
C ALA A 251 -8.56 -16.47 23.95
N GLY A 252 -8.85 -16.36 22.64
CA GLY A 252 -8.93 -17.50 21.73
C GLY A 252 -7.58 -18.02 21.21
N ASN A 253 -6.46 -17.35 21.49
CA ASN A 253 -5.14 -17.63 20.90
C ASN A 253 -5.20 -17.71 19.35
N THR A 254 -5.97 -16.83 18.73
CA THR A 254 -6.17 -16.74 17.27
C THR A 254 -5.47 -15.53 16.65
N VAL A 255 -5.21 -14.47 17.44
CA VAL A 255 -4.69 -13.18 16.97
C VAL A 255 -3.22 -13.28 16.58
N LYS A 256 -2.93 -13.08 15.30
CA LYS A 256 -1.60 -13.00 14.71
C LYS A 256 -1.09 -11.57 14.57
N ALA A 257 -1.99 -10.62 14.31
CA ALA A 257 -1.70 -9.19 14.25
C ALA A 257 -2.96 -8.38 14.54
N PHE A 258 -2.78 -7.13 14.96
CA PHE A 258 -3.83 -6.11 15.01
C PHE A 258 -3.72 -5.20 13.79
N SER A 259 -4.84 -4.82 13.19
CA SER A 259 -4.91 -3.97 11.99
C SER A 259 -5.87 -2.81 12.18
N GLN A 260 -5.44 -1.60 11.85
CA GLN A 260 -6.35 -0.49 11.58
C GLN A 260 -5.98 0.17 10.26
N HIS A 261 -6.93 0.90 9.69
CA HIS A 261 -6.75 1.64 8.46
C HIS A 261 -6.26 3.06 8.73
N MET A 262 -5.68 3.71 7.72
CA MET A 262 -5.21 5.10 7.81
C MET A 262 -5.59 5.88 6.54
N TYR A 263 -6.38 6.94 6.70
CA TYR A 263 -6.68 7.92 5.66
C TYR A 263 -6.77 9.32 6.24
N GLN A 264 -5.67 10.09 6.13
CA GLN A 264 -5.55 11.43 6.72
C GLN A 264 -6.62 12.40 6.21
N TYR A 265 -7.07 12.22 4.97
CA TYR A 265 -8.13 13.01 4.36
C TYR A 265 -9.19 12.11 3.73
N SER A 266 -10.29 12.71 3.26
CA SER A 266 -11.39 11.99 2.65
C SER A 266 -12.16 12.86 1.67
N THR A 267 -12.50 12.32 0.49
CA THR A 267 -13.48 12.97 -0.42
C THR A 267 -14.93 12.65 -0.06
N CYS A 268 -15.16 11.77 0.93
CA CYS A 268 -16.49 11.45 1.45
C CYS A 268 -16.94 12.39 2.58
N ASP A 269 -16.04 13.24 3.08
CA ASP A 269 -16.26 14.20 4.16
C ASP A 269 -15.94 15.60 3.62
N PRO A 270 -16.93 16.52 3.53
CA PRO A 270 -16.70 17.85 2.96
C PRO A 270 -15.62 18.69 3.66
N VAL A 271 -15.41 18.50 4.97
CA VAL A 271 -14.40 19.24 5.73
C VAL A 271 -13.01 18.70 5.40
N ARG A 272 -12.85 17.37 5.43
CA ARG A 272 -11.58 16.73 5.07
C ARG A 272 -11.26 16.89 3.58
N ASP A 273 -12.26 16.89 2.70
CA ASP A 273 -12.08 17.11 1.27
C ASP A 273 -11.53 18.52 0.99
N ALA A 274 -12.07 19.55 1.63
CA ALA A 274 -11.55 20.91 1.49
C ALA A 274 -10.07 21.03 1.91
N LEU A 275 -9.62 20.18 2.83
CA LEU A 275 -8.23 20.12 3.29
C LEU A 275 -7.34 19.21 2.44
N ALA A 276 -7.90 18.29 1.67
CA ALA A 276 -7.17 17.39 0.78
C ALA A 276 -6.58 18.18 -0.41
N THR A 277 -5.41 18.77 -0.19
CA THR A 277 -4.65 19.57 -1.17
C THR A 277 -3.18 19.18 -1.08
N LEU A 278 -2.43 19.32 -2.18
CA LEU A 278 -0.99 19.02 -2.17
C LEU A 278 -0.21 19.72 -1.04
N PRO A 279 -0.43 21.03 -0.76
CA PRO A 279 0.28 21.69 0.35
C PRO A 279 0.01 21.09 1.74
N ASN A 280 -1.21 20.62 1.99
CA ASN A 280 -1.56 20.01 3.27
C ASN A 280 -1.04 18.58 3.37
N LEU A 281 -1.10 17.85 2.25
CA LEU A 281 -0.64 16.47 2.16
C LEU A 281 0.88 16.37 2.30
N ILE A 282 1.64 17.24 1.62
CA ILE A 282 3.11 17.17 1.56
C ILE A 282 3.71 18.04 2.66
N ASN A 283 3.50 17.61 3.91
CA ASN A 283 3.98 18.29 5.10
C ASN A 283 4.39 17.25 6.15
N HIS A 284 5.68 17.20 6.49
CA HIS A 284 6.25 16.19 7.39
C HIS A 284 5.63 16.26 8.80
N ALA A 285 5.42 17.47 9.33
CA ALA A 285 4.80 17.64 10.64
C ALA A 285 3.35 17.13 10.67
N ASN A 286 2.56 17.39 9.62
CA ASN A 286 1.19 16.89 9.53
C ASN A 286 1.15 15.36 9.43
N ILE A 287 2.04 14.76 8.63
CA ILE A 287 2.11 13.31 8.44
C ILE A 287 2.49 12.62 9.76
N THR A 288 3.54 13.10 10.41
CA THR A 288 4.02 12.50 11.67
C THR A 288 3.03 12.68 12.81
N ALA A 289 2.38 13.84 12.91
CA ALA A 289 1.31 14.08 13.89
C ALA A 289 0.10 13.15 13.67
N TYR A 290 -0.27 12.89 12.42
CA TYR A 290 -1.36 11.96 12.09
C TYR A 290 -1.00 10.52 12.47
N VAL A 291 0.16 10.02 12.05
CA VAL A 291 0.60 8.65 12.38
C VAL A 291 0.78 8.46 13.90
N ASP A 292 1.11 9.52 14.64
CA ASP A 292 1.24 9.49 16.10
C ASP A 292 -0.05 9.12 16.84
N GLU A 293 -1.22 9.31 16.21
CA GLU A 293 -2.51 8.89 16.77
C GLU A 293 -2.57 7.37 17.00
N TRP A 294 -1.78 6.57 16.27
CA TRP A 294 -1.70 5.12 16.43
C TRP A 294 -0.73 4.63 17.50
N LYS A 295 0.11 5.50 18.08
CA LYS A 295 1.07 5.09 19.14
C LYS A 295 0.40 4.35 20.31
N PRO A 296 -0.76 4.78 20.85
CA PRO A 296 -1.47 4.03 21.88
C PRO A 296 -1.95 2.64 21.41
N GLN A 297 -2.35 2.52 20.14
CA GLN A 297 -2.84 1.28 19.54
C GLN A 297 -1.70 0.27 19.37
N ILE A 298 -0.54 0.75 18.90
CA ILE A 298 0.71 -0.02 18.81
C ILE A 298 1.17 -0.48 20.20
N ALA A 299 1.07 0.39 21.21
CA ALA A 299 1.41 0.05 22.58
C ALA A 299 0.48 -1.04 23.17
N ALA A 300 -0.83 -0.95 22.90
CA ALA A 300 -1.80 -1.95 23.32
C ALA A 300 -1.52 -3.33 22.67
N ALA A 301 -1.28 -3.36 21.36
CA ALA A 301 -0.87 -4.58 20.65
C ALA A 301 0.42 -5.19 21.26
N THR A 302 1.43 -4.35 21.50
CA THR A 302 2.71 -4.76 22.10
C THR A 302 2.53 -5.32 23.52
N SER A 303 1.58 -4.77 24.30
CA SER A 303 1.34 -5.21 25.68
C SER A 303 0.89 -6.68 25.79
N VAL A 304 0.31 -7.22 24.71
CA VAL A 304 -0.08 -8.63 24.59
C VAL A 304 0.84 -9.44 23.67
N GLY A 305 1.98 -8.88 23.27
CA GLY A 305 2.99 -9.57 22.46
C GLY A 305 2.59 -9.82 21.00
N VAL A 306 1.63 -9.05 20.48
CA VAL A 306 1.11 -9.18 19.10
C VAL A 306 1.53 -7.95 18.29
N PRO A 307 2.01 -8.11 17.05
CA PRO A 307 2.39 -6.97 16.21
C PRO A 307 1.17 -6.15 15.76
N PHE A 308 1.41 -4.86 15.53
CA PHE A 308 0.46 -3.96 14.89
C PHE A 308 0.83 -3.75 13.42
N ILE A 309 -0.14 -3.86 12.53
CA ILE A 309 -0.02 -3.57 11.10
C ILE A 309 -1.06 -2.54 10.68
N VAL A 310 -0.87 -1.97 9.49
CA VAL A 310 -1.88 -1.14 8.83
C VAL A 310 -2.39 -1.90 7.61
N GLY A 311 -3.53 -2.57 7.75
CA GLY A 311 -4.10 -3.47 6.73
C GLY A 311 -4.63 -2.75 5.49
N GLU A 312 -4.89 -1.45 5.59
CA GLU A 312 -5.28 -0.62 4.48
C GLU A 312 -4.91 0.84 4.75
N PHE A 313 -4.29 1.53 3.80
CA PHE A 313 -4.13 2.97 3.92
C PHE A 313 -3.96 3.67 2.58
N ASN A 314 -4.29 4.96 2.56
CA ASN A 314 -3.87 5.90 1.53
C ASN A 314 -4.02 7.35 2.04
N SER A 315 -3.68 8.34 1.21
CA SER A 315 -3.70 9.76 1.61
C SER A 315 -5.11 10.31 1.77
N VAL A 316 -5.99 9.99 0.82
CA VAL A 316 -7.35 10.48 0.74
C VAL A 316 -8.28 9.29 0.49
N SER A 317 -9.16 8.99 1.45
CA SER A 317 -10.15 7.91 1.30
C SER A 317 -11.17 8.23 0.21
N CYS A 318 -11.98 7.23 -0.13
CA CYS A 318 -13.02 7.31 -1.15
C CYS A 318 -12.48 7.56 -2.57
N SER A 319 -11.56 6.68 -2.97
CA SER A 319 -10.93 6.65 -4.30
C SER A 319 -9.95 7.78 -4.60
N GLY A 320 -9.53 8.53 -3.59
CA GLY A 320 -8.53 9.59 -3.75
C GLY A 320 -9.12 10.88 -4.33
N LYS A 321 -8.24 11.80 -4.70
CA LYS A 321 -8.61 13.12 -5.22
C LYS A 321 -7.74 13.48 -6.41
N ALA A 322 -8.41 13.78 -7.52
CA ALA A 322 -7.75 14.24 -8.74
C ALA A 322 -6.90 15.50 -8.47
N ASP A 323 -5.75 15.56 -9.15
CA ASP A 323 -4.73 16.60 -9.03
C ASP A 323 -4.06 16.68 -7.64
N VAL A 324 -4.27 15.65 -6.82
CA VAL A 324 -3.64 15.50 -5.51
C VAL A 324 -3.02 14.11 -5.40
N THR A 325 -3.84 13.06 -5.38
CA THR A 325 -3.38 11.68 -5.14
C THR A 325 -2.86 10.98 -6.39
N ASP A 326 -3.11 11.54 -7.58
CA ASP A 326 -2.63 11.06 -8.88
C ASP A 326 -1.37 11.81 -9.38
N THR A 327 -0.61 12.42 -8.46
CA THR A 327 0.57 13.26 -8.75
C THR A 327 1.85 12.71 -8.11
N PHE A 328 3.02 13.26 -8.46
CA PHE A 328 4.29 12.94 -7.80
C PHE A 328 4.29 13.27 -6.30
N GLY A 329 3.51 14.25 -5.85
CA GLY A 329 3.35 14.54 -4.43
C GLY A 329 2.93 13.32 -3.63
N GLN A 330 2.01 12.50 -4.17
CA GLN A 330 1.62 11.24 -3.55
C GLN A 330 2.82 10.32 -3.27
N ALA A 331 3.85 10.31 -4.13
CA ALA A 331 5.06 9.50 -3.92
C ALA A 331 5.81 9.92 -2.64
N LEU A 332 5.97 11.23 -2.42
CA LEU A 332 6.62 11.77 -1.22
C LEU A 332 5.79 11.48 0.04
N TRP A 333 4.46 11.66 -0.03
CA TRP A 333 3.57 11.33 1.08
C TRP A 333 3.63 9.85 1.47
N ILE A 334 3.59 8.93 0.49
CA ILE A 334 3.70 7.48 0.73
C ILE A 334 5.04 7.17 1.40
N ALA A 335 6.15 7.69 0.86
CA ALA A 335 7.48 7.42 1.39
C ALA A 335 7.62 7.91 2.84
N ASP A 336 7.18 9.14 3.13
CA ASP A 336 7.28 9.73 4.46
C ASP A 336 6.40 8.99 5.48
N THR A 337 5.14 8.72 5.11
CA THR A 337 4.17 8.01 5.96
C THR A 337 4.66 6.61 6.32
N MET A 338 5.17 5.85 5.34
CA MET A 338 5.67 4.50 5.57
C MET A 338 6.98 4.47 6.38
N LEU A 339 7.92 5.39 6.12
CA LEU A 339 9.18 5.47 6.89
C LEU A 339 8.92 5.88 8.33
N TYR A 340 8.02 6.85 8.56
CA TYR A 340 7.64 7.23 9.91
C TYR A 340 6.85 6.12 10.62
N GLY A 341 5.92 5.47 9.93
CA GLY A 341 5.17 4.33 10.42
C GLY A 341 6.07 3.19 10.89
N ALA A 342 7.09 2.84 10.09
CA ALA A 342 8.12 1.87 10.47
C ALA A 342 8.86 2.30 11.75
N SER A 343 9.13 3.60 11.90
CA SER A 343 9.86 4.16 13.04
C SER A 343 9.10 4.10 14.37
N VAL A 344 7.76 4.08 14.31
CA VAL A 344 6.89 3.93 15.49
C VAL A 344 6.46 2.49 15.73
N ASN A 345 7.12 1.51 15.09
CA ASN A 345 6.89 0.06 15.21
C ASN A 345 5.60 -0.48 14.57
N ILE A 346 5.07 0.18 13.54
CA ILE A 346 4.17 -0.51 12.62
C ILE A 346 4.98 -1.59 11.91
N SER A 347 4.49 -2.82 11.89
CA SER A 347 5.26 -3.99 11.41
C SER A 347 5.12 -4.24 9.91
N LYS A 348 4.02 -3.76 9.31
CA LYS A 348 3.71 -3.87 7.87
C LYS A 348 2.62 -2.86 7.52
N MET A 349 2.66 -2.29 6.31
CA MET A 349 1.67 -1.33 5.84
C MET A 349 1.22 -1.70 4.43
N PHE A 350 -0.09 -1.75 4.20
CA PHE A 350 -0.71 -2.21 2.96
C PHE A 350 -1.38 -1.04 2.22
N LEU A 351 -0.69 -0.45 1.24
CA LEU A 351 -1.21 0.69 0.49
C LEU A 351 -2.37 0.26 -0.41
N HIS A 352 -3.53 0.85 -0.23
CA HIS A 352 -4.76 0.41 -0.88
C HIS A 352 -4.79 0.75 -2.37
N GLN A 353 -5.29 -0.21 -3.16
CA GLN A 353 -5.56 -0.11 -4.59
C GLN A 353 -6.99 -0.59 -4.85
N GLY A 354 -7.64 -0.07 -5.89
CA GLY A 354 -8.98 -0.53 -6.24
C GLY A 354 -9.68 0.37 -7.25
N ALA A 355 -10.96 0.13 -7.46
CA ALA A 355 -11.77 0.99 -8.32
C ALA A 355 -12.82 1.73 -7.50
N VAL A 356 -13.40 2.77 -8.10
CA VAL A 356 -14.48 3.54 -7.49
C VAL A 356 -15.68 2.63 -7.29
N LEU A 357 -16.09 2.49 -6.03
CA LEU A 357 -17.29 1.76 -5.65
C LEU A 357 -18.42 2.75 -5.41
N VAL A 358 -19.55 2.53 -6.08
CA VAL A 358 -20.75 3.34 -5.83
C VAL A 358 -21.28 3.00 -4.43
N PHE A 359 -21.69 4.03 -3.68
CA PHE A 359 -22.24 3.97 -2.31
C PHE A 359 -21.26 3.95 -1.13
N GLN A 360 -19.98 4.34 -1.31
CA GLN A 360 -19.10 4.56 -0.14
C GLN A 360 -19.56 5.76 0.70
N SER A 361 -20.16 6.78 0.07
CA SER A 361 -20.79 7.91 0.76
C SER A 361 -21.85 8.59 -0.11
N ALA A 362 -22.79 9.28 0.55
CA ALA A 362 -23.74 10.17 -0.10
C ALA A 362 -23.09 11.44 -0.70
N SER A 363 -21.85 11.75 -0.31
CA SER A 363 -21.11 12.96 -0.70
C SER A 363 -19.93 12.69 -1.65
N GLN A 364 -19.73 11.44 -2.08
CA GLN A 364 -18.56 11.04 -2.88
C GLN A 364 -18.59 11.64 -4.30
N ALA A 365 -17.44 12.12 -4.76
CA ALA A 365 -17.20 12.42 -6.17
C ALA A 365 -17.02 11.11 -6.96
N ASN A 366 -18.12 10.55 -7.48
CA ASN A 366 -18.10 9.30 -8.24
C ASN A 366 -17.57 9.52 -9.67
N THR A 367 -16.27 9.34 -9.88
CA THR A 367 -15.69 9.24 -11.22
C THR A 367 -15.53 7.77 -11.60
N PRO A 368 -16.17 7.26 -12.67
CA PRO A 368 -15.96 5.87 -13.10
C PRO A 368 -14.49 5.61 -13.44
N GLY A 369 -13.87 4.63 -12.78
CA GLY A 369 -12.44 4.38 -12.95
C GLY A 369 -11.80 3.60 -11.81
N PHE A 370 -10.51 3.32 -11.99
CA PHE A 370 -9.60 3.01 -10.90
C PHE A 370 -9.43 4.22 -9.98
N SER A 371 -9.07 3.99 -8.72
CA SER A 371 -8.89 5.06 -7.75
C SER A 371 -7.75 5.98 -8.15
N HIS A 372 -7.88 7.28 -7.90
CA HIS A 372 -6.85 8.26 -8.21
C HIS A 372 -5.53 8.02 -7.48
N TYR A 373 -5.57 7.32 -6.34
CA TYR A 373 -4.38 6.99 -5.56
C TYR A 373 -3.70 5.68 -5.98
N ASP A 374 -4.26 4.94 -6.96
CA ASP A 374 -3.70 3.66 -7.38
C ASP A 374 -2.26 3.89 -7.87
N THR A 375 -1.33 3.09 -7.38
CA THR A 375 0.09 3.11 -7.78
C THR A 375 0.30 2.57 -9.19
N TRP A 376 -0.65 1.81 -9.72
CA TRP A 376 -0.75 1.51 -11.14
C TRP A 376 -2.18 1.20 -11.54
N LEU A 377 -2.52 1.54 -12.78
CA LEU A 377 -3.77 1.15 -13.42
C LEU A 377 -3.51 -0.14 -14.21
N PRO A 378 -4.13 -1.28 -13.84
CA PRO A 378 -3.74 -2.58 -14.38
C PRO A 378 -4.18 -2.80 -15.82
N VAL A 379 -5.25 -2.14 -16.27
CA VAL A 379 -5.83 -2.29 -17.61
C VAL A 379 -6.31 -0.95 -18.14
N TYR A 380 -6.44 -0.85 -19.47
CA TYR A 380 -7.02 0.31 -20.11
C TYR A 380 -8.50 0.47 -19.72
N THR A 381 -8.88 1.70 -19.40
CA THR A 381 -10.26 2.14 -19.21
C THR A 381 -10.58 3.23 -20.22
N SER A 382 -11.86 3.61 -20.36
CA SER A 382 -12.25 4.73 -21.25
C SER A 382 -11.66 6.07 -20.80
N THR A 383 -11.23 6.17 -19.55
CA THR A 383 -10.73 7.40 -18.91
C THR A 383 -9.22 7.39 -18.66
N ALA A 384 -8.56 6.23 -18.69
CA ALA A 384 -7.12 6.13 -18.38
C ALA A 384 -6.43 4.93 -19.06
N ALA A 385 -5.16 5.12 -19.41
CA ALA A 385 -4.32 4.05 -19.93
C ALA A 385 -3.82 3.13 -18.81
N ALA A 386 -3.54 1.87 -19.15
CA ALA A 386 -2.81 1.00 -18.24
C ALA A 386 -1.37 1.52 -18.06
N GLY A 387 -0.91 1.57 -16.82
CA GLY A 387 0.45 2.02 -16.52
C GLY A 387 0.68 2.28 -15.03
N ALA A 388 1.94 2.45 -14.65
CA ALA A 388 2.29 2.93 -13.33
C ALA A 388 1.90 4.40 -13.17
N SER A 389 1.45 4.77 -11.97
CA SER A 389 1.20 6.15 -11.58
C SER A 389 2.50 6.81 -11.11
N PRO A 390 2.56 8.16 -11.06
CA PRO A 390 3.67 8.91 -10.46
C PRO A 390 4.11 8.41 -9.08
N SER A 391 3.17 7.91 -8.27
CA SER A 391 3.40 7.41 -6.91
C SER A 391 4.22 6.12 -6.84
N TYR A 392 4.32 5.34 -7.93
CA TYR A 392 4.98 4.04 -7.95
C TYR A 392 6.45 4.09 -7.49
N VAL A 393 7.18 5.16 -7.83
CA VAL A 393 8.61 5.30 -7.49
C VAL A 393 8.86 5.34 -5.97
N ALA A 394 7.85 5.65 -5.15
CA ALA A 394 7.95 5.56 -3.70
C ALA A 394 8.27 4.14 -3.22
N PHE A 395 7.69 3.12 -3.84
CA PHE A 395 7.96 1.72 -3.49
C PHE A 395 9.38 1.30 -3.85
N LEU A 396 9.97 1.87 -4.90
CA LEU A 396 11.37 1.60 -5.25
C LEU A 396 12.34 2.23 -4.24
N LEU A 397 12.03 3.46 -3.79
CA LEU A 397 12.77 4.11 -2.70
C LEU A 397 12.67 3.27 -1.42
N LEU A 398 11.47 2.89 -1.01
CA LEU A 398 11.22 2.11 0.21
C LEU A 398 11.90 0.74 0.17
N ALA A 399 11.82 0.05 -0.97
CA ALA A 399 12.46 -1.24 -1.19
C ALA A 399 13.99 -1.18 -0.97
N GLU A 400 14.66 -0.17 -1.54
CA GLU A 400 16.11 -0.01 -1.38
C GLU A 400 16.52 0.59 -0.02
N ALA A 401 15.67 1.42 0.58
CA ALA A 401 15.89 1.99 1.91
C ALA A 401 15.86 0.89 2.99
N ILE A 402 14.84 0.02 2.95
CA ILE A 402 14.69 -1.11 3.88
C ILE A 402 15.68 -2.22 3.52
N GLY A 403 15.74 -2.63 2.25
CA GLY A 403 16.69 -3.63 1.76
C GLY A 403 16.41 -5.07 2.19
N ALA A 404 17.22 -5.99 1.67
CA ALA A 404 16.97 -7.43 1.73
C ALA A 404 17.44 -8.17 2.99
N SER A 405 18.14 -7.50 3.91
CA SER A 405 18.84 -8.21 4.98
C SER A 405 17.92 -8.79 6.06
N SER A 406 16.68 -8.28 6.19
CA SER A 406 15.81 -8.45 7.38
C SER A 406 16.44 -8.01 8.71
N LYS A 407 17.54 -7.24 8.63
CA LYS A 407 18.29 -6.68 9.77
C LYS A 407 18.26 -5.16 9.81
N SER A 408 17.42 -4.57 8.97
CA SER A 408 17.21 -3.13 8.94
C SER A 408 16.33 -2.66 10.10
N ARG A 409 16.69 -1.53 10.69
CA ARG A 409 15.90 -0.79 11.68
C ARG A 409 16.04 0.71 11.40
N ILE A 410 15.03 1.47 11.74
CA ILE A 410 14.91 2.88 11.37
C ILE A 410 14.72 3.76 12.60
N ALA A 411 15.25 4.98 12.55
CA ALA A 411 14.92 6.05 13.47
C ALA A 411 14.69 7.35 12.69
N PRO A 412 13.66 8.14 13.05
CA PRO A 412 13.48 9.46 12.48
C PRO A 412 14.52 10.41 13.07
N LEU A 413 14.90 11.41 12.30
CA LEU A 413 15.82 12.48 12.72
C LEU A 413 15.06 13.78 12.74
N THR A 414 15.30 14.62 13.74
CA THR A 414 14.71 15.96 13.81
C THR A 414 15.64 16.95 13.08
N PRO A 415 15.23 17.51 11.94
CA PRO A 415 16.00 18.58 11.29
C PRO A 415 16.09 19.82 12.19
N PRO A 416 17.14 20.64 12.06
CA PRO A 416 17.26 21.86 12.84
C PRO A 416 16.31 22.96 12.35
N GLY A 417 15.83 23.78 13.28
CA GLY A 417 15.16 25.04 12.98
C GLY A 417 13.78 24.86 12.34
N ASP A 418 13.51 25.61 11.28
CA ASP A 418 12.24 25.64 10.56
C ASP A 418 12.04 24.50 9.55
N LEU A 419 13.05 23.64 9.38
CA LEU A 419 13.00 22.51 8.44
C LEU A 419 12.23 21.30 8.98
N GLU A 420 11.86 21.28 10.27
CA GLU A 420 11.14 20.16 10.88
C GLU A 420 9.81 19.86 10.16
N ALA A 421 9.13 20.87 9.60
CA ALA A 421 7.89 20.65 8.86
C ALA A 421 8.10 20.24 7.38
N SER A 422 9.29 20.48 6.81
CA SER A 422 9.54 20.33 5.37
C SER A 422 10.65 19.36 4.99
N LEU A 423 11.38 18.79 5.94
CA LEU A 423 12.43 17.80 5.68
C LEU A 423 12.19 16.52 6.48
N GLY A 424 11.62 15.50 5.84
CA GLY A 424 11.61 14.15 6.39
C GLY A 424 13.02 13.55 6.34
N ALA A 425 13.57 13.12 7.48
CA ALA A 425 14.92 12.56 7.54
C ALA A 425 14.94 11.27 8.37
N TYR A 426 15.47 10.19 7.81
CA TYR A 426 15.44 8.87 8.43
C TYR A 426 16.78 8.16 8.34
N ALA A 427 17.36 7.82 9.49
CA ALA A 427 18.56 6.99 9.56
C ALA A 427 18.18 5.51 9.65
N ILE A 428 18.84 4.68 8.84
CA ILE A 428 18.58 3.24 8.77
C ILE A 428 19.87 2.49 9.13
N TRP A 429 19.78 1.66 10.16
CA TRP A 429 20.81 0.72 10.57
C TRP A 429 20.51 -0.64 9.97
N ASP A 430 21.50 -1.25 9.36
CA ASP A 430 21.42 -2.61 8.85
C ASP A 430 22.57 -3.40 9.44
N ASP A 431 22.27 -4.24 10.44
CA ASP A 431 23.29 -4.97 11.19
C ASP A 431 24.08 -5.95 10.31
N ALA A 432 23.57 -6.29 9.11
CA ALA A 432 24.30 -7.08 8.13
C ALA A 432 25.39 -6.29 7.39
N LEU A 433 25.29 -4.96 7.36
CA LEU A 433 26.23 -4.05 6.68
C LEU A 433 27.10 -3.26 7.65
N ASN A 434 26.50 -2.75 8.73
CA ASN A 434 27.18 -1.97 9.75
C ASN A 434 26.43 -2.06 11.08
N THR A 435 27.06 -2.66 12.09
CA THR A 435 26.48 -2.82 13.44
C THR A 435 26.68 -1.60 14.34
N THR A 436 27.44 -0.60 13.90
CA THR A 436 27.87 0.52 14.75
C THR A 436 27.30 1.86 14.33
N ALA A 437 27.00 2.08 13.06
CA ALA A 437 26.46 3.33 12.55
C ALA A 437 25.43 3.06 11.44
N PRO A 438 24.57 4.05 11.08
CA PRO A 438 23.62 3.89 9.99
C PRO A 438 24.31 3.45 8.71
N SER A 439 23.67 2.54 7.97
CA SER A 439 24.10 2.12 6.63
C SER A 439 23.49 2.98 5.53
N ARG A 440 22.31 3.56 5.79
CA ARG A 440 21.54 4.35 4.82
C ARG A 440 20.89 5.56 5.50
N LEU A 441 20.63 6.59 4.72
CA LEU A 441 19.87 7.78 5.12
C LEU A 441 18.85 8.11 4.02
N VAL A 442 17.59 8.29 4.38
CA VAL A 442 16.56 8.84 3.48
C VAL A 442 16.32 10.29 3.84
N LEU A 443 16.30 11.16 2.83
CA LEU A 443 15.98 12.58 2.94
C LEU A 443 14.83 12.89 1.97
N LEU A 444 13.73 13.43 2.49
CA LEU A 444 12.55 13.82 1.72
C LEU A 444 12.33 15.31 1.90
N ASN A 445 12.58 16.09 0.86
CA ASN A 445 12.31 17.52 0.89
C ASN A 445 10.86 17.76 0.41
N MET A 446 10.02 18.07 1.38
CA MET A 446 8.58 18.29 1.26
C MET A 446 8.24 19.73 0.85
N ASP A 447 9.24 20.60 0.65
CA ASP A 447 8.99 21.93 0.07
C ASP A 447 8.34 21.81 -1.31
N ILE A 448 7.38 22.69 -1.58
CA ILE A 448 6.56 22.64 -2.79
C ILE A 448 7.32 23.28 -3.96
N PHE A 449 7.56 22.49 -4.99
CA PHE A 449 8.01 22.96 -6.30
C PHE A 449 7.13 22.36 -7.39
N ASN A 450 6.22 23.15 -7.94
CA ASN A 450 5.32 22.72 -9.01
C ASN A 450 5.95 22.93 -10.39
N LEU A 451 5.36 22.36 -11.43
CA LEU A 451 5.75 22.54 -12.83
C LEU A 451 5.84 24.02 -13.25
N THR A 452 5.01 24.87 -12.61
CA THR A 452 4.94 26.31 -12.86
C THR A 452 5.81 27.15 -11.92
N SER A 453 6.50 26.53 -10.95
CA SER A 453 7.35 27.25 -10.00
C SER A 453 8.55 27.90 -10.70
N PRO A 454 8.97 29.10 -10.25
CA PRO A 454 10.11 29.80 -10.85
C PRO A 454 11.43 29.06 -10.58
N SER A 455 12.31 29.06 -11.58
CA SER A 455 13.70 28.58 -11.43
C SER A 455 14.62 29.65 -10.80
N PRO A 456 15.68 29.25 -10.07
CA PRO A 456 16.12 27.87 -9.83
C PRO A 456 15.27 27.16 -8.76
N ARG A 457 15.15 25.83 -8.88
CA ARG A 457 14.53 24.99 -7.85
C ARG A 457 15.34 25.11 -6.54
N PRO A 458 14.72 25.49 -5.41
CA PRO A 458 15.42 25.58 -4.14
C PRO A 458 15.83 24.18 -3.65
N ALA A 459 16.83 24.12 -2.79
CA ALA A 459 17.33 22.86 -2.24
C ALA A 459 17.86 23.04 -0.82
N VAL A 460 17.77 21.98 -0.03
CA VAL A 460 18.43 21.86 1.28
C VAL A 460 19.72 21.08 1.07
N THR A 461 20.83 21.57 1.63
CA THR A 461 22.11 20.87 1.61
C THR A 461 22.41 20.31 2.99
N VAL A 462 22.69 19.01 3.07
CA VAL A 462 23.04 18.29 4.30
C VAL A 462 24.54 17.97 4.30
N ASP A 463 25.21 18.32 5.40
CA ASP A 463 26.60 17.99 5.67
C ASP A 463 26.69 16.69 6.49
N LEU A 464 27.18 15.63 5.84
CA LEU A 464 27.43 14.31 6.41
C LEU A 464 28.91 14.10 6.80
N THR A 465 29.77 15.12 6.69
CA THR A 465 31.17 15.02 7.11
C THR A 465 31.34 14.61 8.58
N PRO A 466 30.45 14.96 9.53
CA PRO A 466 30.55 14.45 10.90
C PRO A 466 30.41 12.92 11.00
N LEU A 467 29.74 12.28 10.03
CA LEU A 467 29.45 10.85 10.05
C LEU A 467 30.49 10.03 9.28
N VAL A 468 30.90 10.49 8.10
CA VAL A 468 31.78 9.73 7.19
C VAL A 468 33.15 10.38 6.95
N GLY A 469 33.41 11.54 7.56
CA GLY A 469 34.61 12.35 7.31
C GLY A 469 34.58 13.00 5.93
N SER A 470 35.75 13.35 5.39
CA SER A 470 35.88 13.95 4.05
C SER A 470 35.70 12.96 2.89
N LYS A 471 35.04 11.83 3.13
CA LYS A 471 34.76 10.81 2.10
C LYS A 471 33.62 11.28 1.18
N SER A 472 33.50 10.63 0.04
CA SER A 472 32.30 10.72 -0.79
C SER A 472 31.27 9.69 -0.35
N VAL A 473 30.00 10.00 -0.56
CA VAL A 473 28.86 9.09 -0.40
C VAL A 473 28.22 8.85 -1.76
N THR A 474 27.54 7.71 -1.91
CA THR A 474 26.73 7.43 -3.10
C THR A 474 25.26 7.67 -2.81
N LEU A 475 24.49 8.17 -3.78
CA LEU A 475 23.06 8.39 -3.64
C LEU A 475 22.25 8.06 -4.89
N LYS A 476 20.96 7.82 -4.69
CA LYS A 476 19.91 7.70 -5.71
C LYS A 476 18.80 8.71 -5.42
N ARG A 477 18.11 9.17 -6.47
CA ARG A 477 17.08 10.20 -6.37
C ARG A 477 15.71 9.69 -6.83
N MET A 478 14.68 10.04 -6.08
CA MET A 478 13.27 9.99 -6.47
C MET A 478 12.85 11.42 -6.83
N THR A 479 12.60 11.70 -8.11
CA THR A 479 12.42 13.10 -8.57
C THR A 479 11.47 13.20 -9.76
N ALA A 480 10.93 14.40 -9.96
CA ALA A 480 10.04 14.79 -11.05
C ALA A 480 10.27 16.28 -11.43
N PRO A 481 9.74 16.77 -12.56
CA PRO A 481 9.79 18.19 -12.93
C PRO A 481 8.96 19.11 -12.01
N GLY A 482 7.97 18.56 -11.31
CA GLY A 482 7.21 19.25 -10.26
C GLY A 482 6.48 18.28 -9.34
N LEU A 483 6.02 18.77 -8.19
CA LEU A 483 5.22 18.04 -7.23
C LEU A 483 3.86 17.62 -7.81
N ASP A 484 3.29 18.48 -8.65
CA ASP A 484 2.03 18.32 -9.36
C ASP A 484 2.15 17.53 -10.68
N GLU A 485 3.30 16.87 -10.92
CA GLU A 485 3.51 16.04 -12.12
C GLU A 485 2.59 14.81 -12.11
N LYS A 486 1.88 14.61 -13.22
CA LYS A 486 0.95 13.50 -13.44
C LYS A 486 1.46 12.50 -14.48
N ASP A 487 2.40 12.93 -15.32
CA ASP A 487 3.02 12.08 -16.31
C ASP A 487 4.08 11.19 -15.66
N ALA A 488 3.73 9.92 -15.46
CA ALA A 488 4.63 8.91 -14.90
C ALA A 488 5.91 8.70 -15.74
N THR A 489 5.97 9.15 -17.00
CA THR A 489 7.19 9.08 -17.81
C THR A 489 8.22 10.17 -17.46
N ALA A 490 7.79 11.24 -16.77
CA ALA A 490 8.64 12.31 -16.28
C ALA A 490 9.13 12.07 -14.84
N VAL A 491 8.51 11.12 -14.13
CA VAL A 491 8.84 10.76 -12.75
C VAL A 491 9.86 9.63 -12.74
N THR A 492 10.92 9.76 -11.94
CA THR A 492 12.01 8.79 -11.95
C THR A 492 12.45 8.34 -10.56
N TRP A 493 12.86 7.07 -10.49
CA TRP A 493 13.74 6.53 -9.45
C TRP A 493 15.11 6.27 -10.06
N ALA A 494 16.15 6.89 -9.51
CA ALA A 494 17.52 6.79 -9.98
C ALA A 494 17.65 7.01 -11.49
N GLY A 495 16.94 8.00 -12.07
CA GLY A 495 17.00 8.30 -13.50
C GLY A 495 16.22 7.34 -14.41
N GLN A 496 15.45 6.41 -13.85
CA GLN A 496 14.58 5.50 -14.60
C GLN A 496 13.10 5.76 -14.31
N GLN A 497 12.27 5.76 -15.35
CA GLN A 497 10.81 5.75 -15.27
C GLN A 497 10.25 4.33 -15.51
N PHE A 498 9.02 4.07 -15.04
CA PHE A 498 8.41 2.73 -15.03
C PHE A 498 6.96 2.71 -15.55
N ALA A 499 6.52 3.76 -16.25
CA ALA A 499 5.14 4.00 -16.65
C ALA A 499 4.48 2.80 -17.35
N ASN A 500 5.23 2.00 -18.11
CA ASN A 500 4.72 0.84 -18.85
C ASN A 500 5.12 -0.52 -18.23
N GLY A 501 5.59 -0.55 -16.98
CA GLY A 501 6.11 -1.76 -16.32
C GLY A 501 7.56 -2.10 -16.66
N THR A 502 8.20 -1.37 -17.58
CA THR A 502 9.62 -1.54 -17.89
C THR A 502 10.42 -0.35 -17.40
N ALA A 503 11.63 -0.60 -16.90
CA ALA A 503 12.57 0.46 -16.55
C ALA A 503 13.09 1.11 -17.83
N VAL A 504 12.82 2.39 -18.02
CA VAL A 504 13.29 3.19 -19.15
C VAL A 504 14.14 4.34 -18.66
N GLY A 505 15.31 4.53 -19.26
CA GLY A 505 16.35 5.45 -18.78
C GLY A 505 17.57 4.69 -18.31
N GLN A 506 18.62 5.44 -17.95
CA GLN A 506 19.84 4.86 -17.39
C GLN A 506 19.78 5.00 -15.87
N GLU A 507 20.02 3.90 -15.16
CA GLU A 507 20.14 3.95 -13.71
C GLU A 507 21.33 4.83 -13.32
N SER A 508 21.06 5.85 -12.51
CA SER A 508 22.02 6.85 -12.06
C SER A 508 22.29 6.69 -10.58
N VAL A 509 23.54 6.37 -10.26
CA VAL A 509 24.10 6.41 -8.91
C VAL A 509 25.10 7.56 -8.87
N GLU A 510 24.81 8.58 -8.07
CA GLU A 510 25.66 9.76 -7.94
C GLU A 510 26.72 9.53 -6.86
N THR A 511 27.97 9.96 -7.11
CA THR A 511 28.99 10.07 -6.06
C THR A 511 29.17 11.55 -5.71
N VAL A 512 28.86 11.93 -4.48
CA VAL A 512 28.95 13.33 -4.02
C VAL A 512 29.86 13.45 -2.80
N ALA A 513 30.45 14.63 -2.61
CA ALA A 513 31.20 14.91 -1.38
C ALA A 513 30.23 14.91 -0.18
N ALA A 514 30.61 14.30 0.94
CA ALA A 514 29.74 14.18 2.12
C ALA A 514 29.24 15.53 2.66
N GLY A 515 30.01 16.61 2.49
CA GLY A 515 29.62 17.95 2.92
C GLY A 515 28.65 18.68 2.00
N ASN A 516 28.19 18.05 0.92
CA ASN A 516 27.36 18.69 -0.11
C ASN A 516 26.27 17.75 -0.65
N VAL A 517 25.56 17.05 0.24
CA VAL A 517 24.40 16.24 -0.16
C VAL A 517 23.19 17.15 -0.30
N SER A 518 22.87 17.53 -1.53
CA SER A 518 21.75 18.41 -1.85
C SER A 518 20.47 17.62 -2.16
N VAL A 519 19.34 18.08 -1.62
CA VAL A 519 17.98 17.56 -1.82
C VAL A 519 17.10 18.72 -2.27
N SER A 520 16.68 18.69 -3.53
CA SER A 520 15.86 19.76 -4.12
C SER A 520 14.45 19.74 -3.53
N ALA A 521 13.75 20.87 -3.55
CA ALA A 521 12.33 20.91 -3.20
C ALA A 521 11.53 19.91 -4.06
N SER A 522 10.62 19.17 -3.43
CA SER A 522 9.86 18.08 -4.05
C SER A 522 10.79 16.99 -4.61
N GLU A 523 11.68 16.46 -3.76
CA GLU A 523 12.63 15.39 -4.10
C GLU A 523 12.85 14.45 -2.91
N GLY A 524 13.02 13.16 -3.19
CA GLY A 524 13.51 12.18 -2.24
C GLY A 524 14.93 11.72 -2.62
N VAL A 525 15.80 11.55 -1.63
CA VAL A 525 17.19 11.08 -1.81
C VAL A 525 17.47 9.94 -0.85
N LEU A 526 17.96 8.83 -1.39
CA LEU A 526 18.53 7.72 -0.62
C LEU A 526 20.04 7.77 -0.69
N VAL A 527 20.68 8.00 0.46
CA VAL A 527 22.13 8.04 0.62
C VAL A 527 22.62 6.72 1.21
N PHE A 528 23.68 6.16 0.62
CA PHE A 528 24.34 4.95 1.09
C PHE A 528 25.63 5.34 1.84
N LEU A 529 25.67 5.00 3.13
CA LEU A 529 26.76 5.30 4.06
C LEU A 529 27.67 4.09 4.28
N ALA A 530 27.11 2.89 4.19
CA ALA A 530 27.82 1.62 4.20
C ALA A 530 27.21 0.67 3.16
N GLY A 531 28.06 -0.09 2.47
CA GLY A 531 27.68 -0.75 1.22
C GLY A 531 27.64 0.26 0.07
N ASN A 532 27.98 -0.17 -1.14
CA ASN A 532 27.79 0.67 -2.33
C ASN A 532 26.36 0.53 -2.82
N ALA A 533 25.77 1.61 -3.32
CA ALA A 533 24.60 1.51 -4.16
C ALA A 533 24.91 0.57 -5.34
N SER A 534 24.15 -0.52 -5.49
CA SER A 534 24.28 -1.43 -6.63
C SER A 534 23.21 -1.15 -7.66
N ALA A 535 23.57 -1.21 -8.94
CA ALA A 535 22.59 -1.27 -10.01
C ALA A 535 21.70 -2.51 -9.83
N ALA A 536 20.41 -2.41 -10.15
CA ALA A 536 19.39 -3.43 -9.86
C ALA A 536 19.59 -4.80 -10.57
N GLY A 537 20.75 -5.07 -11.18
CA GLY A 537 21.07 -6.30 -11.93
C GLY A 537 22.30 -7.09 -11.45
N GLY A 538 22.86 -6.79 -10.26
CA GLY A 538 24.16 -7.33 -9.84
C GLY A 538 24.16 -8.71 -9.16
N ASN A 539 23.01 -9.26 -8.75
CA ASN A 539 22.98 -10.41 -7.82
C ASN A 539 22.04 -11.56 -8.23
N GLY A 540 21.92 -11.82 -9.54
CA GLY A 540 21.27 -13.03 -10.07
C GLY A 540 22.31 -14.10 -10.41
N THR A 541 22.35 -15.18 -9.63
CA THR A 541 23.07 -16.40 -10.02
C THR A 541 22.46 -16.95 -11.31
N SER A 542 23.27 -17.05 -12.36
CA SER A 542 22.87 -17.54 -13.67
C SER A 542 22.67 -19.06 -13.65
N THR A 543 21.42 -19.52 -13.59
CA THR A 543 21.07 -20.87 -14.05
C THR A 543 20.63 -20.79 -15.50
N SER A 544 21.56 -21.10 -16.40
CA SER A 544 21.30 -21.31 -17.82
C SER A 544 20.43 -22.55 -18.02
N SER A 545 19.24 -22.39 -18.59
CA SER A 545 18.51 -23.48 -19.24
C SER A 545 18.29 -23.15 -20.71
N GLY A 546 19.06 -23.80 -21.58
CA GLY A 546 18.84 -23.79 -23.01
C GLY A 546 17.58 -24.58 -23.38
N GLY A 547 16.86 -24.09 -24.39
CA GLY A 547 15.69 -24.76 -24.95
C GLY A 547 15.39 -24.19 -26.34
N SER A 548 15.57 -25.03 -27.35
CA SER A 548 15.56 -24.75 -28.78
C SER A 548 14.24 -24.20 -29.34
N GLY A 549 14.38 -23.34 -30.35
CA GLY A 549 13.27 -22.89 -31.19
C GLY A 549 12.65 -23.99 -32.06
N GLY A 550 11.36 -23.81 -32.34
CA GLY A 550 10.59 -24.57 -33.32
C GLY A 550 9.50 -23.69 -33.91
N SER A 551 9.66 -23.34 -35.19
CA SER A 551 8.67 -22.66 -36.03
C SER A 551 7.52 -23.59 -36.41
N GLY A 552 6.28 -23.11 -36.37
CA GLY A 552 5.10 -23.87 -36.82
C GLY A 552 3.97 -22.97 -37.31
N SER A 553 3.60 -23.17 -38.56
CA SER A 553 2.69 -22.41 -39.42
C SER A 553 1.20 -22.42 -39.00
N SER A 554 0.51 -21.38 -39.46
CA SER A 554 -0.94 -21.13 -39.53
C SER A 554 -1.81 -22.31 -39.98
N GLY A 555 -3.02 -22.39 -39.40
CA GLY A 555 -4.19 -23.09 -39.94
C GLY A 555 -5.45 -22.62 -39.21
N GLY A 556 -6.34 -21.92 -39.91
CA GLY A 556 -7.61 -21.45 -39.36
C GLY A 556 -8.70 -22.52 -39.38
N GLN A 557 -9.62 -22.45 -38.42
CA GLN A 557 -11.02 -22.84 -38.62
C GLN A 557 -11.94 -22.21 -37.57
N THR A 558 -13.17 -22.01 -38.01
CA THR A 558 -14.21 -21.15 -37.47
C THR A 558 -15.18 -21.85 -36.52
N SER A 559 -15.81 -21.01 -35.67
CA SER A 559 -17.17 -21.10 -35.12
C SER A 559 -17.40 -21.85 -33.81
N GLY A 560 -18.08 -21.15 -32.90
CA GLY A 560 -18.57 -21.66 -31.62
C GLY A 560 -18.77 -20.54 -30.60
N ALA A 561 -19.66 -19.58 -30.87
CA ALA A 561 -19.93 -18.48 -29.96
C ALA A 561 -20.60 -18.95 -28.66
N ARG A 562 -19.85 -18.91 -27.55
CA ARG A 562 -20.39 -18.72 -26.19
C ARG A 562 -19.68 -17.51 -25.60
N ARG A 563 -20.45 -16.46 -25.28
CA ARG A 563 -19.92 -15.25 -24.63
C ARG A 563 -19.55 -15.61 -23.19
N GLN A 564 -18.26 -15.62 -22.89
CA GLN A 564 -17.76 -15.42 -21.53
C GLN A 564 -18.08 -13.98 -21.12
N ALA A 565 -18.66 -13.79 -19.94
CA ALA A 565 -18.80 -12.47 -19.35
C ALA A 565 -17.39 -11.94 -19.05
N SER A 566 -17.02 -10.85 -19.70
CA SER A 566 -15.81 -10.12 -19.37
C SER A 566 -16.21 -8.89 -18.55
N ILE A 567 -15.47 -8.63 -17.47
CA ILE A 567 -15.43 -7.33 -16.76
C ILE A 567 -15.23 -6.13 -17.71
N PHE A 568 -14.81 -6.36 -18.96
CA PHE A 568 -14.60 -5.34 -20.00
C PHE A 568 -15.87 -4.78 -20.67
N GLY A 569 -17.09 -5.15 -20.25
CA GLY A 569 -18.33 -4.60 -20.83
C GLY A 569 -18.50 -3.08 -20.65
N TRP A 570 -17.79 -2.50 -19.67
CA TRP A 570 -17.86 -1.10 -19.25
C TRP A 570 -17.02 -0.14 -20.10
N TRP A 571 -15.98 -0.64 -20.77
CA TRP A 571 -14.91 0.20 -21.32
C TRP A 571 -14.91 0.27 -22.85
N ARG A 572 -15.94 -0.27 -23.49
CA ARG A 572 -16.15 -0.21 -24.95
C ARG A 572 -17.49 0.43 -25.28
N SER A 573 -17.60 1.72 -25.01
CA SER A 573 -18.53 2.61 -25.71
C SER A 573 -18.07 4.05 -25.63
#